data_AF-A0A4P7NY52-F1
#
_entry.id   AF-A0A4P7NY52-F1
#
_cell.length_a   1.000
_cell.length_b   1.000
_cell.length_c   1.000
_cell.angle_alpha   90.00
_cell.angle_beta   90.00
_cell.angle_gamma   90.00
#
_symmetry.space_group_name_H-M   'P 1'
#
loop_
_entity.id
_entity.type
_entity.pdbx_description
1 polymer ?
#
loop_
_entity_poly.entity_id
_entity_poly.type
_entity_poly.pdbx_seq_one_letter_code
_entity_poly.pdbx_strand_id
1 'polypeptide(L)'
;MSRNRFSQGFTLIEMALVLMIVSLLIVGSVVILKSQNDQVRYADSRQFLSQIKQALLSFNDVNSYLPCPDVDSDGLEDRVTSGACTDSEGHVPYRDIGLRLSDVRDGFSNLVLYTVNEGATVITTMQDAAHSASYFCNRTCSQGSVSAGVLPVFQLITPPVADDAGQGNYDVCSEGVSSCSHSSQMAYENLSVVLVAGNQRGGVNCNERGTPESENCDGDALFWQGSFAAMPSVGGFFDDTVSGLSGYEVKSHFLKTHPNALFDNTPGSGTPSTGEVPVLPSGTFDTTISDDFNDSGDFLATNGDDSLEVTGDLNAKLNLKNGNNTVQIGGNQNDALDTGTGNDIVWILGNSEAAISLGAEDDNLTIEGDLNGTKSLKAEGGNDFIYIKGNVNNAVDMGAGNDALKIDGLINGDLDGGSGDDTLYVNLTEQEWLDSGYASRVTNFEVVQFNDGSLLNL
;
A
#
# COMPACT_ATOMS: atom_id res chain seq x y z
N MET A 1 26.08 -72.63 34.75
CA MET A 1 24.67 -72.49 34.35
C MET A 1 24.62 -71.61 33.11
N SER A 2 24.47 -72.19 31.91
CA SER A 2 24.15 -71.43 30.70
C SER A 2 22.81 -71.95 30.19
N ARG A 3 21.76 -71.15 30.33
CA ARG A 3 20.44 -71.44 29.77
C ARG A 3 20.52 -71.13 28.27
N ASN A 4 20.56 -72.17 27.44
CA ASN A 4 20.30 -72.03 26.02
C ASN A 4 18.89 -71.46 25.84
N ARG A 5 18.79 -70.18 25.43
CA ARG A 5 17.55 -69.59 24.95
C ARG A 5 17.34 -70.11 23.54
N PHE A 6 16.38 -71.02 23.36
CA PHE A 6 15.84 -71.29 22.03
C PHE A 6 15.14 -70.02 21.55
N SER A 7 15.69 -69.36 20.53
CA SER A 7 14.94 -68.33 19.80
C SER A 7 13.82 -69.03 19.07
N GLN A 8 12.58 -68.81 19.51
CA GLN A 8 11.40 -69.18 18.73
C GLN A 8 11.38 -68.29 17.49
N GLY A 9 11.57 -68.88 16.32
CA GLY A 9 11.43 -68.17 15.05
C GLY A 9 9.96 -67.88 14.77
N PHE A 10 9.68 -66.73 14.16
CA PHE A 10 8.33 -66.33 13.77
C PHE A 10 7.73 -67.32 12.77
N THR A 11 6.45 -67.63 12.94
CA THR A 11 5.73 -68.49 12.01
C THR A 11 5.43 -67.75 10.70
N LEU A 12 5.36 -68.50 9.59
CA LEU A 12 5.04 -67.94 8.27
C LEU A 12 3.68 -67.24 8.26
N ILE A 13 2.74 -67.72 9.09
CA ILE A 13 1.40 -67.14 9.26
C ILE A 13 1.43 -65.83 10.07
N GLU A 14 2.27 -65.69 11.09
CA GLU A 14 2.44 -64.43 11.82
C GLU A 14 3.00 -63.34 10.92
N MET A 15 4.01 -63.65 10.10
CA MET A 15 4.54 -62.68 9.14
C MET A 15 3.50 -62.30 8.06
N ALA A 16 2.67 -63.25 7.61
CA ALA A 16 1.60 -62.97 6.66
C ALA A 16 0.51 -62.05 7.27
N LEU A 17 0.13 -62.27 8.53
CA LEU A 17 -0.83 -61.42 9.25
C LEU A 17 -0.27 -60.02 9.48
N VAL A 18 1.00 -59.90 9.90
CA VAL A 18 1.65 -58.61 10.10
C VAL A 18 1.70 -57.82 8.79
N LEU A 19 2.08 -58.45 7.68
CA LEU A 19 2.11 -57.78 6.37
C LEU A 19 0.71 -57.37 5.90
N MET A 20 -0.32 -58.18 6.16
CA MET A 20 -1.71 -57.81 5.89
C MET A 20 -2.12 -56.55 6.67
N ILE A 21 -1.85 -56.52 7.97
CA ILE A 21 -2.18 -55.36 8.83
C ILE A 21 -1.40 -54.12 8.38
N VAL A 22 -0.10 -54.25 8.13
CA VAL A 22 0.75 -53.15 7.65
C VAL A 22 0.26 -52.62 6.30
N SER A 23 -0.13 -53.49 5.37
CA SER A 23 -0.67 -53.06 4.07
C SER A 23 -2.00 -52.30 4.19
N LEU A 24 -2.89 -52.72 5.10
CA LEU A 24 -4.13 -51.99 5.40
C LEU A 24 -3.86 -50.62 6.04
N LEU A 25 -2.90 -50.55 6.96
CA LEU A 25 -2.49 -49.29 7.61
C LEU A 25 -1.87 -48.31 6.60
N ILE A 26 -1.05 -48.79 5.67
CA ILE A 26 -0.43 -47.94 4.63
C ILE A 26 -1.50 -47.32 3.73
N VAL A 27 -2.50 -48.10 3.30
CA VAL A 27 -3.59 -47.59 2.44
C VAL A 27 -4.41 -46.51 3.15
N GLY A 28 -4.72 -46.69 4.44
CA GLY A 28 -5.43 -45.67 5.23
C GLY A 28 -4.62 -44.38 5.44
N SER A 29 -3.31 -44.50 5.69
CA SER A 29 -2.43 -43.34 5.94
C SER A 29 -2.24 -42.43 4.72
N VAL A 30 -2.21 -42.99 3.49
CA VAL A 30 -2.02 -42.20 2.26
C VAL A 30 -3.17 -41.22 2.03
N VAL A 31 -4.41 -41.61 2.34
CA VAL A 31 -5.59 -40.75 2.16
C VAL A 31 -5.55 -39.56 3.12
N ILE A 32 -5.16 -39.78 4.37
CA ILE A 32 -5.03 -38.72 5.39
C ILE A 32 -3.93 -37.72 5.00
N LEU A 33 -2.78 -38.22 4.53
CA LEU A 33 -1.67 -37.38 4.09
C LEU A 33 -2.04 -36.52 2.87
N LYS A 34 -2.82 -37.05 1.92
CA LYS A 34 -3.30 -36.27 0.77
C LYS A 34 -4.18 -35.10 1.20
N SER A 35 -5.15 -35.32 2.08
CA SER A 35 -6.05 -34.26 2.55
C SER A 35 -5.30 -33.14 3.30
N GLN A 36 -4.25 -33.49 4.06
CA GLN A 36 -3.42 -32.49 4.75
C GLN A 36 -2.59 -31.68 3.76
N ASN A 37 -2.00 -32.32 2.75
CA ASN A 37 -1.25 -31.62 1.70
C ASN A 37 -2.14 -30.67 0.90
N ASP A 38 -3.36 -31.08 0.53
CA ASP A 38 -4.29 -30.21 -0.20
C ASP A 38 -4.67 -28.99 0.65
N GLN A 39 -4.87 -29.16 1.96
CA GLN A 39 -5.13 -28.03 2.88
C GLN A 39 -3.96 -27.05 3.00
N VAL A 40 -2.72 -27.55 3.00
CA VAL A 40 -1.52 -26.70 2.94
C VAL A 40 -1.49 -25.91 1.64
N ARG A 41 -1.75 -26.54 0.50
CA ARG A 41 -1.78 -25.86 -0.80
C ARG A 41 -2.80 -24.73 -0.87
N TYR A 42 -4.01 -24.93 -0.33
CA TYR A 42 -4.97 -23.82 -0.27
C TYR A 42 -4.53 -22.68 0.66
N ALA A 43 -3.80 -23.01 1.73
CA ALA A 43 -3.20 -21.98 2.58
C ALA A 43 -2.09 -21.21 1.83
N ASP A 44 -1.27 -21.92 1.06
CA ASP A 44 -0.26 -21.31 0.19
C ASP A 44 -0.91 -20.38 -0.84
N SER A 45 -1.99 -20.80 -1.50
CA SER A 45 -2.74 -19.94 -2.44
C SER A 45 -3.20 -18.63 -1.81
N ARG A 46 -3.79 -18.68 -0.60
CA ARG A 46 -4.20 -17.46 0.13
C ARG A 46 -3.00 -16.57 0.48
N GLN A 47 -1.89 -17.18 0.87
CA GLN A 47 -0.66 -16.45 1.19
C GLN A 47 -0.08 -15.76 -0.05
N PHE A 48 -0.03 -16.45 -1.19
CA PHE A 48 0.44 -15.87 -2.45
C PHE A 48 -0.47 -14.74 -2.93
N LEU A 49 -1.79 -14.90 -2.88
CA LEU A 49 -2.72 -13.81 -3.21
C LEU A 49 -2.51 -12.57 -2.33
N SER A 50 -2.26 -12.76 -1.03
CA SER A 50 -1.94 -11.66 -0.12
C SER A 50 -0.60 -11.00 -0.47
N GLN A 51 0.43 -11.79 -0.77
CA GLN A 51 1.74 -11.30 -1.17
C GLN A 51 1.69 -10.49 -2.49
N ILE A 52 0.95 -10.98 -3.48
CA ILE A 52 0.73 -10.29 -4.76
C ILE A 52 0.02 -8.96 -4.53
N LYS A 53 -1.04 -8.97 -3.72
CA LYS A 53 -1.76 -7.74 -3.35
C LYS A 53 -0.87 -6.71 -2.70
N GLN A 54 -0.02 -7.11 -1.73
CA GLN A 54 0.93 -6.19 -1.12
C GLN A 54 1.97 -5.67 -2.12
N ALA A 55 2.51 -6.53 -2.98
CA ALA A 55 3.45 -6.12 -4.02
C ALA A 55 2.84 -5.12 -5.03
N LEU A 56 1.56 -5.28 -5.38
CA LEU A 56 0.83 -4.32 -6.21
C LEU A 56 0.67 -2.96 -5.53
N LEU A 57 0.36 -2.94 -4.23
CA LEU A 57 0.27 -1.71 -3.45
C LEU A 57 1.64 -1.01 -3.33
N SER A 58 2.71 -1.76 -3.02
CA SER A 58 4.07 -1.21 -3.00
C SER A 58 4.51 -0.70 -4.37
N PHE A 59 4.14 -1.39 -5.45
CA PHE A 59 4.40 -0.90 -6.81
C PHE A 59 3.68 0.43 -7.06
N ASN A 60 2.41 0.54 -6.67
CA ASN A 60 1.64 1.76 -6.80
C ASN A 60 2.22 2.92 -5.99
N ASP A 61 2.75 2.68 -4.79
CA ASP A 61 3.38 3.75 -4.01
C ASP A 61 4.61 4.31 -4.72
N VAL A 62 5.46 3.44 -5.26
CA VAL A 62 6.70 3.85 -5.93
C VAL A 62 6.44 4.46 -7.31
N ASN A 63 5.44 3.97 -8.03
CA ASN A 63 5.22 4.30 -9.44
C ASN A 63 4.00 5.20 -9.69
N SER A 64 3.13 5.35 -8.71
CA SER A 64 1.86 6.11 -8.78
C SER A 64 0.86 5.59 -9.82
N TYR A 65 0.94 4.31 -10.18
CA TYR A 65 -0.05 3.58 -10.99
C TYR A 65 0.03 2.07 -10.70
N LEU A 66 -0.99 1.33 -11.11
CA LEU A 66 -1.03 -0.14 -11.12
C LEU A 66 -0.70 -0.70 -12.51
N PRO A 67 0.01 -1.83 -12.59
CA PRO A 67 0.46 -2.39 -13.86
C PRO A 67 -0.71 -3.01 -14.64
N CYS A 68 -0.58 -3.08 -15.97
CA CYS A 68 -1.51 -3.82 -16.81
C CYS A 68 -1.27 -5.34 -16.72
N PRO A 69 -2.26 -6.18 -17.07
CA PRO A 69 -2.06 -7.62 -17.11
C PRO A 69 -0.93 -8.06 -18.05
N ASP A 70 -0.26 -9.16 -17.69
CA ASP A 70 0.62 -9.93 -18.57
C ASP A 70 -0.22 -10.89 -19.42
N VAL A 71 -0.34 -10.62 -20.73
CA VAL A 71 -1.16 -11.41 -21.65
C VAL A 71 -0.32 -12.33 -22.53
N ASP A 72 1.00 -12.13 -22.61
CA ASP A 72 1.91 -12.95 -23.42
C ASP A 72 2.77 -13.95 -22.61
N SER A 73 2.65 -13.90 -21.28
CA SER A 73 3.32 -14.75 -20.28
C SER A 73 4.83 -14.55 -20.18
N ASP A 74 5.37 -13.37 -20.50
CA ASP A 74 6.78 -13.03 -20.32
C ASP A 74 7.12 -12.45 -18.91
N GLY A 75 6.07 -12.23 -18.11
CA GLY A 75 6.11 -11.70 -16.76
C GLY A 75 6.11 -10.19 -16.64
N LEU A 76 5.98 -9.46 -17.76
CA LEU A 76 5.88 -8.01 -17.81
C LEU A 76 4.45 -7.56 -18.10
N GLU A 77 4.11 -6.33 -17.75
CA GLU A 77 2.84 -5.73 -18.13
C GLU A 77 2.74 -5.48 -19.64
N ASP A 78 1.55 -5.74 -20.20
CA ASP A 78 1.29 -5.53 -21.62
C ASP A 78 0.44 -4.29 -21.87
N ARG A 79 1.02 -3.35 -22.63
CA ARG A 79 0.38 -2.09 -23.03
C ARG A 79 0.48 -1.87 -24.53
N VAL A 80 -0.57 -1.27 -25.11
CA VAL A 80 -0.50 -0.71 -26.46
C VAL A 80 0.29 0.61 -26.46
N THR A 81 0.68 1.10 -27.64
CA THR A 81 1.54 2.31 -27.78
C THR A 81 0.98 3.56 -27.09
N SER A 82 -0.34 3.66 -26.89
CA SER A 82 -0.97 4.77 -26.18
C SER A 82 -0.84 4.69 -24.65
N GLY A 83 -0.31 3.60 -24.11
CA GLY A 83 -0.21 3.34 -22.66
C GLY A 83 -1.41 2.60 -22.07
N ALA A 84 -2.46 2.32 -22.86
CA ALA A 84 -3.60 1.51 -22.41
C ALA A 84 -3.23 0.03 -22.31
N CYS A 85 -3.90 -0.71 -21.43
CA CYS A 85 -3.68 -2.15 -21.31
C CYS A 85 -4.08 -2.84 -22.62
N THR A 86 -3.31 -3.86 -23.00
CA THR A 86 -3.63 -4.67 -24.18
C THR A 86 -4.93 -5.45 -23.98
N ASP A 87 -5.17 -5.92 -22.76
CA ASP A 87 -6.40 -6.57 -22.34
C ASP A 87 -6.70 -6.21 -20.87
N SER A 88 -7.94 -6.37 -20.41
CA SER A 88 -8.32 -6.19 -19.01
C SER A 88 -8.08 -7.45 -18.19
N GLU A 89 -7.87 -8.60 -18.83
CA GLU A 89 -7.61 -9.88 -18.17
C GLU A 89 -6.31 -10.52 -18.66
N GLY A 90 -5.52 -11.06 -17.73
CA GLY A 90 -4.29 -11.80 -18.03
C GLY A 90 -3.72 -12.43 -16.76
N HIS A 91 -2.39 -12.48 -16.65
CA HIS A 91 -1.70 -12.93 -15.46
C HIS A 91 -1.01 -11.77 -14.75
N VAL A 92 -0.58 -12.03 -13.52
CA VAL A 92 0.14 -11.03 -12.71
C VAL A 92 1.49 -10.71 -13.39
N PRO A 93 1.78 -9.43 -13.69
CA PRO A 93 3.06 -8.97 -14.27
C PRO A 93 4.17 -9.01 -13.21
N TYR A 94 4.58 -10.23 -12.84
CA TYR A 94 5.37 -10.49 -11.63
C TYR A 94 6.73 -9.82 -11.63
N ARG A 95 7.31 -9.54 -12.81
CA ARG A 95 8.63 -8.90 -12.91
C ARG A 95 8.56 -7.40 -12.64
N ASP A 96 7.46 -6.75 -13.00
CA ASP A 96 7.24 -5.32 -12.72
C ASP A 96 7.03 -5.08 -11.22
N ILE A 97 6.28 -5.95 -10.56
CA ILE A 97 6.00 -5.85 -9.12
C ILE A 97 7.06 -6.50 -8.22
N GLY A 98 8.23 -6.84 -8.77
CA GLY A 98 9.38 -7.34 -7.99
C GLY A 98 9.24 -8.76 -7.42
N LEU A 99 8.31 -9.56 -7.94
CA LEU A 99 8.08 -10.94 -7.53
C LEU A 99 8.77 -11.94 -8.48
N ARG A 100 8.82 -13.21 -8.06
CA ARG A 100 9.29 -14.32 -8.92
C ARG A 100 8.09 -15.05 -9.49
N LEU A 101 8.30 -15.77 -10.59
CA LEU A 101 7.29 -16.67 -11.18
C LEU A 101 6.73 -17.70 -10.17
N SER A 102 7.51 -18.09 -9.15
CA SER A 102 7.05 -18.98 -8.09
C SER A 102 6.04 -18.34 -7.14
N ASP A 103 6.08 -17.01 -7.00
CA ASP A 103 5.31 -16.26 -6.00
C ASP A 103 3.94 -15.84 -6.56
N VAL A 104 3.78 -15.93 -7.90
CA VAL A 104 2.53 -15.68 -8.63
C VAL A 104 1.84 -16.95 -9.12
N ARG A 105 2.25 -18.10 -8.56
CA ARG A 105 1.57 -19.38 -8.76
C ARG A 105 0.82 -19.76 -7.51
N ASP A 106 -0.42 -20.22 -7.68
CA ASP A 106 -1.19 -20.78 -6.57
C ASP A 106 -0.54 -22.05 -6.00
N GLY A 107 -1.07 -22.58 -4.89
CA GLY A 107 -0.57 -23.81 -4.25
C GLY A 107 -0.66 -25.07 -5.12
N PHE A 108 -1.30 -24.98 -6.30
CA PHE A 108 -1.42 -26.04 -7.30
C PHE A 108 -0.59 -25.77 -8.55
N SER A 109 0.25 -24.72 -8.52
CA SER A 109 1.18 -24.31 -9.57
C SER A 109 0.53 -23.66 -10.80
N ASN A 110 -0.76 -23.29 -10.75
CA ASN A 110 -1.37 -22.47 -11.80
C ASN A 110 -0.98 -21.01 -11.60
N LEU A 111 -0.89 -20.25 -12.68
CA LEU A 111 -0.71 -18.80 -12.56
C LEU A 111 -1.99 -18.17 -12.01
N VAL A 112 -1.81 -17.16 -11.17
CA VAL A 112 -2.93 -16.35 -10.66
C VAL A 112 -3.48 -15.51 -11.80
N LEU A 113 -4.79 -15.60 -12.01
CA LEU A 113 -5.53 -14.70 -12.91
C LEU A 113 -5.49 -13.29 -12.34
N TYR A 114 -5.19 -12.32 -13.19
CA TYR A 114 -5.12 -10.91 -12.86
C TYR A 114 -6.04 -10.16 -13.81
N THR A 115 -7.16 -9.65 -13.28
CA THR A 115 -8.06 -8.78 -14.03
C THR A 115 -8.05 -7.38 -13.44
N VAL A 116 -8.12 -6.39 -14.32
CA VAL A 116 -8.13 -4.95 -14.01
C VAL A 116 -9.41 -4.32 -14.54
N ASN A 117 -9.76 -3.13 -14.03
CA ASN A 117 -10.95 -2.39 -14.43
C ASN A 117 -11.18 -2.46 -15.96
N GLU A 118 -12.39 -2.77 -16.40
CA GLU A 118 -12.71 -2.99 -17.83
C GLU A 118 -12.33 -1.80 -18.73
N GLY A 119 -12.39 -0.59 -18.18
CA GLY A 119 -12.00 0.65 -18.85
C GLY A 119 -10.49 0.82 -19.04
N ALA A 120 -9.64 -0.05 -18.48
CA ALA A 120 -8.18 0.04 -18.61
C ALA A 120 -7.66 -0.33 -20.01
N THR A 121 -8.51 -0.86 -20.89
CA THR A 121 -8.17 -1.09 -22.32
C THR A 121 -8.44 0.14 -23.19
N VAL A 122 -9.09 1.16 -22.63
CA VAL A 122 -9.51 2.36 -23.35
C VAL A 122 -8.74 3.56 -22.79
N ILE A 123 -7.92 4.18 -23.64
CA ILE A 123 -7.02 5.26 -23.18
C ILE A 123 -7.77 6.46 -22.60
N THR A 124 -8.94 6.81 -23.14
CA THR A 124 -9.70 7.98 -22.67
C THR A 124 -10.29 7.80 -21.28
N THR A 125 -10.65 6.56 -20.88
CA THR A 125 -11.13 6.25 -19.53
C THR A 125 -9.98 6.18 -18.54
N MET A 126 -8.80 5.68 -18.95
CA MET A 126 -7.60 5.74 -18.10
C MET A 126 -7.12 7.18 -17.87
N GLN A 127 -7.36 8.07 -18.81
CA GLN A 127 -6.99 9.48 -18.72
C GLN A 127 -7.99 10.32 -17.93
N ASP A 128 -9.15 9.77 -17.57
CA ASP A 128 -10.17 10.44 -16.79
C ASP A 128 -9.96 10.17 -15.30
N ALA A 129 -9.51 11.18 -14.56
CA ALA A 129 -9.32 11.11 -13.12
C ALA A 129 -10.62 10.76 -12.36
N ALA A 130 -11.80 10.99 -12.95
CA ALA A 130 -13.08 10.61 -12.36
C ALA A 130 -13.50 9.16 -12.70
N HIS A 131 -12.64 8.37 -13.34
CA HIS A 131 -12.91 6.99 -13.73
C HIS A 131 -11.91 6.04 -13.08
N SER A 132 -12.35 4.87 -12.56
CA SER A 132 -11.47 3.92 -11.86
C SER A 132 -10.34 3.35 -12.73
N ALA A 133 -10.52 3.29 -14.05
CA ALA A 133 -9.43 2.96 -14.98
C ALA A 133 -8.18 3.86 -14.84
N SER A 134 -8.30 5.06 -14.25
CA SER A 134 -7.15 5.96 -14.02
C SER A 134 -6.09 5.41 -13.07
N TYR A 135 -6.41 4.42 -12.23
CA TYR A 135 -5.42 3.70 -11.43
C TYR A 135 -4.33 3.04 -12.29
N PHE A 136 -4.58 2.77 -13.57
CA PHE A 136 -3.66 2.05 -14.46
C PHE A 136 -2.90 2.96 -15.44
N CYS A 137 -3.11 4.28 -15.39
CA CYS A 137 -2.50 5.23 -16.31
C CYS A 137 -1.05 5.51 -15.89
N ASN A 138 -0.07 5.05 -16.68
CA ASN A 138 1.35 5.24 -16.41
C ASN A 138 1.91 6.50 -17.10
N ARG A 139 3.24 6.72 -17.07
CA ARG A 139 3.86 7.91 -17.68
C ARG A 139 3.66 8.02 -19.21
N THR A 140 3.40 6.91 -19.91
CA THR A 140 3.19 6.89 -21.36
C THR A 140 1.73 7.14 -21.74
N CYS A 141 0.80 6.98 -20.80
CA CYS A 141 -0.59 7.42 -20.86
C CYS A 141 -0.64 8.97 -20.88
N SER A 142 -0.22 9.52 -22.02
CA SER A 142 0.01 10.94 -22.26
C SER A 142 -1.21 11.58 -22.91
N GLN A 143 -1.69 12.69 -22.35
CA GLN A 143 -3.00 13.26 -22.64
C GLN A 143 -2.94 14.43 -23.63
N GLY A 144 -4.11 14.76 -24.18
CA GLY A 144 -4.41 16.08 -24.73
C GLY A 144 -4.29 17.19 -23.68
N SER A 145 -5.23 17.32 -22.73
CA SER A 145 -5.29 18.45 -21.77
C SER A 145 -4.44 18.26 -20.50
N VAL A 146 -3.93 17.06 -20.22
CA VAL A 146 -3.00 16.71 -19.13
C VAL A 146 -1.65 16.37 -19.77
N SER A 147 -0.58 17.05 -19.35
CA SER A 147 0.74 16.85 -19.97
C SER A 147 1.32 15.48 -19.62
N ALA A 148 1.97 14.83 -20.59
CA ALA A 148 2.73 13.60 -20.37
C ALA A 148 3.70 13.76 -19.19
N GLY A 149 3.72 12.80 -18.27
CA GLY A 149 4.63 12.80 -17.11
C GLY A 149 4.01 13.24 -15.78
N VAL A 150 2.71 13.56 -15.75
CA VAL A 150 1.97 13.82 -14.51
C VAL A 150 1.31 12.54 -14.02
N LEU A 151 1.82 12.01 -12.91
CA LEU A 151 1.24 10.91 -12.15
C LEU A 151 1.11 11.33 -10.67
N PRO A 152 0.21 10.72 -9.89
CA PRO A 152 -0.87 9.82 -10.33
C PRO A 152 -1.95 10.57 -11.12
N VAL A 153 -2.67 9.86 -12.00
CA VAL A 153 -3.85 10.42 -12.69
C VAL A 153 -5.11 10.31 -11.84
N PHE A 154 -5.16 9.35 -10.91
CA PHE A 154 -6.27 9.22 -9.96
C PHE A 154 -6.15 10.23 -8.81
N GLN A 155 -7.28 10.54 -8.19
CA GLN A 155 -7.48 11.48 -7.08
C GLN A 155 -8.35 10.83 -5.99
N LEU A 156 -8.59 11.53 -4.87
CA LEU A 156 -9.50 11.01 -3.85
C LEU A 156 -10.94 10.84 -4.36
N ILE A 157 -11.36 11.68 -5.31
CA ILE A 157 -12.65 11.62 -5.98
C ILE A 157 -12.77 10.50 -7.01
N THR A 158 -11.65 9.86 -7.41
CA THR A 158 -11.70 8.71 -8.31
C THR A 158 -12.53 7.61 -7.67
N PRO A 159 -13.56 7.07 -8.36
CA PRO A 159 -14.38 6.01 -7.81
C PRO A 159 -13.56 4.77 -7.45
N PRO A 160 -13.94 4.01 -6.40
CA PRO A 160 -15.20 4.16 -5.68
C PRO A 160 -15.21 5.32 -4.67
N VAL A 161 -16.36 5.98 -4.59
CA VAL A 161 -16.78 6.98 -3.59
C VAL A 161 -18.21 6.66 -3.16
N ALA A 162 -18.73 7.33 -2.12
CA ALA A 162 -20.02 6.97 -1.52
C ALA A 162 -21.22 6.91 -2.51
N ASP A 163 -21.23 7.80 -3.51
CA ASP A 163 -22.30 7.90 -4.50
C ASP A 163 -21.92 7.34 -5.89
N ASP A 164 -20.70 6.81 -6.05
CA ASP A 164 -20.21 6.26 -7.31
C ASP A 164 -19.32 5.03 -7.08
N ALA A 165 -19.82 3.87 -7.49
CA ALA A 165 -19.15 2.57 -7.46
C ALA A 165 -17.91 2.50 -8.39
N GLY A 166 -17.87 3.33 -9.43
CA GLY A 166 -16.88 3.27 -10.49
C GLY A 166 -17.24 2.26 -11.57
N GLN A 167 -17.40 2.75 -12.80
CA GLN A 167 -17.71 1.89 -13.95
C GLN A 167 -16.54 0.95 -14.28
N GLY A 168 -16.88 -0.29 -14.65
CA GLY A 168 -15.92 -1.33 -15.01
C GLY A 168 -15.16 -1.95 -13.83
N ASN A 169 -15.53 -1.62 -12.58
CA ASN A 169 -15.06 -2.36 -11.40
C ASN A 169 -15.87 -3.66 -11.23
N TYR A 170 -15.28 -4.61 -10.52
CA TYR A 170 -15.81 -5.96 -10.35
C TYR A 170 -16.42 -6.16 -8.97
N ASP A 171 -17.41 -7.05 -8.90
CA ASP A 171 -18.02 -7.51 -7.66
C ASP A 171 -17.76 -9.00 -7.44
N VAL A 172 -17.67 -9.42 -6.17
CA VAL A 172 -17.47 -10.80 -5.79
C VAL A 172 -18.65 -11.26 -4.95
N CYS A 173 -19.41 -12.23 -5.44
CA CYS A 173 -20.50 -12.84 -4.70
C CYS A 173 -20.02 -13.61 -3.47
N SER A 174 -20.82 -13.54 -2.40
CA SER A 174 -20.54 -14.22 -1.14
C SER A 174 -20.83 -15.73 -1.17
N GLU A 175 -20.23 -16.46 -0.24
CA GLU A 175 -20.28 -17.94 -0.20
C GLU A 175 -21.69 -18.53 -0.06
N GLY A 176 -22.65 -17.75 0.44
CA GLY A 176 -24.01 -18.21 0.75
C GLY A 176 -24.99 -18.18 -0.43
N VAL A 177 -24.59 -17.67 -1.60
CA VAL A 177 -25.50 -17.49 -2.74
C VAL A 177 -25.56 -18.75 -3.61
N SER A 178 -26.69 -18.98 -4.29
CA SER A 178 -26.85 -20.15 -5.18
C SER A 178 -26.36 -19.92 -6.60
N SER A 179 -26.24 -18.65 -6.99
CA SER A 179 -25.78 -18.17 -8.30
C SER A 179 -25.28 -16.74 -8.12
N CYS A 180 -24.20 -16.39 -8.81
CA CYS A 180 -23.72 -15.01 -8.79
C CYS A 180 -24.51 -14.14 -9.78
N SER A 181 -24.82 -12.92 -9.36
CA SER A 181 -25.56 -11.91 -10.12
C SER A 181 -25.43 -10.58 -9.40
N HIS A 182 -25.62 -9.45 -10.08
CA HIS A 182 -25.63 -8.12 -9.43
C HIS A 182 -26.70 -7.92 -8.33
N SER A 183 -27.66 -8.85 -8.17
CA SER A 183 -28.66 -8.82 -7.09
C SER A 183 -28.29 -9.69 -5.88
N SER A 184 -27.18 -10.42 -5.99
CA SER A 184 -26.68 -11.34 -4.97
C SER A 184 -26.03 -10.57 -3.84
N GLN A 185 -25.91 -11.21 -2.67
CA GLN A 185 -25.11 -10.65 -1.59
C GLN A 185 -23.63 -10.73 -1.95
N MET A 186 -22.94 -9.59 -1.96
CA MET A 186 -21.53 -9.49 -2.29
C MET A 186 -20.64 -9.68 -1.05
N ALA A 187 -19.51 -10.36 -1.23
CA ALA A 187 -18.39 -10.41 -0.29
C ALA A 187 -17.43 -9.23 -0.49
N TYR A 188 -17.24 -8.81 -1.74
CA TYR A 188 -16.48 -7.64 -2.12
C TYR A 188 -17.22 -6.88 -3.21
N GLU A 189 -17.16 -5.55 -3.18
CA GLU A 189 -17.80 -4.68 -4.17
C GLU A 189 -16.78 -3.67 -4.69
N ASN A 190 -16.93 -3.26 -5.95
CA ASN A 190 -16.15 -2.18 -6.56
C ASN A 190 -14.63 -2.40 -6.57
N LEU A 191 -14.20 -3.63 -6.87
CA LEU A 191 -12.79 -3.97 -7.00
C LEU A 191 -12.24 -3.46 -8.34
N SER A 192 -11.15 -2.69 -8.30
CA SER A 192 -10.46 -2.25 -9.52
C SER A 192 -9.48 -3.31 -10.03
N VAL A 193 -9.08 -4.25 -9.17
CA VAL A 193 -8.30 -5.44 -9.51
C VAL A 193 -8.93 -6.66 -8.84
N VAL A 194 -9.06 -7.77 -9.56
CA VAL A 194 -9.40 -9.09 -8.99
C VAL A 194 -8.29 -10.09 -9.28
N LEU A 195 -7.96 -10.88 -8.27
CA LEU A 195 -6.97 -11.95 -8.29
C LEU A 195 -7.69 -13.28 -8.06
N VAL A 196 -7.50 -14.26 -8.94
CA VAL A 196 -8.08 -15.60 -8.78
C VAL A 196 -6.98 -16.66 -8.75
N ALA A 197 -6.95 -17.42 -7.66
CA ALA A 197 -6.27 -18.71 -7.62
C ALA A 197 -7.28 -19.81 -7.99
N GLY A 198 -7.14 -20.37 -9.19
CA GLY A 198 -8.03 -21.43 -9.71
C GLY A 198 -7.76 -22.83 -9.13
N ASN A 199 -6.74 -22.97 -8.27
CA ASN A 199 -6.44 -24.16 -7.48
C ASN A 199 -6.49 -25.48 -8.26
N GLN A 200 -7.24 -26.51 -7.86
CA GLN A 200 -7.12 -27.82 -8.52
C GLN A 200 -7.47 -27.80 -10.01
N ARG A 201 -8.27 -26.81 -10.44
CA ARG A 201 -8.80 -26.70 -11.81
C ARG A 201 -8.36 -25.44 -12.54
N GLY A 202 -7.42 -24.67 -11.98
CA GLY A 202 -6.89 -23.45 -12.58
C GLY A 202 -6.24 -23.66 -13.96
N GLY A 203 -5.71 -24.86 -14.24
CA GLY A 203 -5.17 -25.22 -15.55
C GLY A 203 -6.18 -25.80 -16.55
N VAL A 204 -7.46 -25.91 -16.16
CA VAL A 204 -8.56 -26.38 -17.02
C VAL A 204 -9.21 -25.20 -17.72
N ASN A 205 -9.58 -25.36 -19.00
CA ASN A 205 -10.31 -24.34 -19.75
C ASN A 205 -11.58 -23.91 -18.99
N CYS A 206 -11.88 -22.60 -18.99
CA CYS A 206 -13.00 -22.07 -18.21
C CYS A 206 -14.35 -22.76 -18.49
N ASN A 207 -14.65 -23.01 -19.78
CA ASN A 207 -15.87 -23.69 -20.23
C ASN A 207 -15.99 -25.16 -19.79
N GLU A 208 -14.90 -25.76 -19.28
CA GLU A 208 -14.86 -27.14 -18.78
C GLU A 208 -14.90 -27.20 -17.25
N ARG A 209 -14.94 -26.05 -16.58
CA ARG A 209 -15.08 -25.94 -15.12
C ARG A 209 -16.55 -26.06 -14.70
N GLY A 210 -16.76 -26.36 -13.42
CA GLY A 210 -18.12 -26.38 -12.88
C GLY A 210 -18.68 -24.96 -12.84
N THR A 211 -20.01 -24.78 -12.91
CA THR A 211 -20.65 -23.46 -12.96
C THR A 211 -20.11 -22.45 -11.93
N PRO A 212 -19.85 -22.82 -10.66
CA PRO A 212 -19.27 -21.87 -9.71
C PRO A 212 -17.83 -21.46 -10.01
N GLU A 213 -17.00 -22.35 -10.56
CA GLU A 213 -15.60 -22.06 -10.94
C GLU A 213 -15.51 -21.36 -12.30
N SER A 214 -16.46 -21.60 -13.20
CA SER A 214 -16.48 -20.92 -14.51
C SER A 214 -16.82 -19.43 -14.37
N GLU A 215 -17.56 -19.05 -13.32
CA GLU A 215 -17.80 -17.65 -12.99
C GLU A 215 -16.48 -16.88 -12.76
N ASN A 216 -15.45 -17.54 -12.23
CA ASN A 216 -14.18 -16.87 -11.94
C ASN A 216 -13.24 -16.75 -13.16
N CYS A 217 -13.73 -17.01 -14.38
CA CYS A 217 -12.91 -16.99 -15.59
C CYS A 217 -13.69 -16.80 -16.90
N ASP A 218 -14.98 -16.43 -16.83
CA ASP A 218 -15.83 -16.26 -18.02
C ASP A 218 -15.72 -14.86 -18.65
N GLY A 219 -14.97 -13.97 -17.99
CA GLY A 219 -14.59 -12.64 -18.47
C GLY A 219 -15.68 -11.59 -18.27
N ASP A 220 -16.67 -11.83 -17.40
CA ASP A 220 -17.64 -10.81 -17.01
C ASP A 220 -17.23 -10.05 -15.74
N ALA A 221 -18.10 -9.13 -15.29
CA ALA A 221 -17.82 -8.24 -14.17
C ALA A 221 -18.02 -8.90 -12.77
N LEU A 222 -18.37 -10.18 -12.72
CA LEU A 222 -18.75 -10.90 -11.52
C LEU A 222 -17.81 -12.07 -11.25
N PHE A 223 -17.42 -12.18 -9.98
CA PHE A 223 -16.65 -13.30 -9.47
C PHE A 223 -17.42 -13.95 -8.33
N TRP A 224 -17.03 -15.17 -7.96
CA TRP A 224 -17.67 -15.88 -6.87
C TRP A 224 -16.64 -16.44 -5.90
N GLN A 225 -16.72 -15.95 -4.65
CA GLN A 225 -16.13 -16.60 -3.50
C GLN A 225 -17.15 -17.60 -2.92
N GLY A 226 -16.99 -18.89 -3.21
CA GLY A 226 -17.82 -19.97 -2.68
C GLY A 226 -17.18 -20.70 -1.49
N SER A 227 -18.01 -21.36 -0.66
CA SER A 227 -17.48 -22.33 0.31
C SER A 227 -17.00 -23.60 -0.41
N PHE A 228 -16.04 -24.31 0.18
CA PHE A 228 -15.57 -25.60 -0.32
C PHE A 228 -16.73 -26.60 -0.46
N ALA A 229 -17.17 -26.88 -1.69
CA ALA A 229 -18.40 -27.63 -1.97
C ALA A 229 -18.22 -28.58 -3.15
N ALA A 230 -18.82 -29.77 -3.08
CA ALA A 230 -18.73 -30.73 -4.17
C ALA A 230 -19.44 -30.21 -5.43
N MET A 231 -18.84 -30.43 -6.61
CA MET A 231 -19.41 -30.07 -7.91
C MET A 231 -19.85 -31.32 -8.68
N PRO A 232 -21.14 -31.67 -8.69
CA PRO A 232 -21.61 -32.92 -9.29
C PRO A 232 -21.52 -32.94 -10.82
N SER A 233 -21.52 -31.79 -11.48
CA SER A 233 -21.54 -31.66 -12.95
C SER A 233 -20.20 -32.01 -13.60
N VAL A 234 -19.08 -31.69 -12.95
CA VAL A 234 -17.70 -31.90 -13.46
C VAL A 234 -16.85 -32.80 -12.57
N GLY A 235 -17.37 -33.22 -11.42
CA GLY A 235 -16.64 -33.95 -10.38
C GLY A 235 -15.65 -33.07 -9.63
N GLY A 236 -15.33 -33.40 -8.38
CA GLY A 236 -14.41 -32.59 -7.55
C GLY A 236 -15.15 -31.55 -6.69
N PHE A 237 -14.46 -30.49 -6.31
CA PHE A 237 -14.93 -29.47 -5.37
C PHE A 237 -14.64 -28.07 -5.91
N PHE A 238 -15.55 -27.13 -5.68
CA PHE A 238 -15.26 -25.70 -5.83
C PHE A 238 -14.21 -25.34 -4.79
N ASP A 239 -13.07 -24.86 -5.27
CA ASP A 239 -11.93 -24.56 -4.42
C ASP A 239 -11.23 -23.25 -4.77
N ASP A 240 -11.72 -22.51 -5.78
CA ASP A 240 -11.17 -21.22 -6.17
C ASP A 240 -11.10 -20.24 -4.99
N THR A 241 -10.03 -19.45 -4.98
CA THR A 241 -9.85 -18.37 -4.00
C THR A 241 -9.76 -17.04 -4.74
N VAL A 242 -10.67 -16.13 -4.40
CA VAL A 242 -10.73 -14.79 -4.95
C VAL A 242 -10.22 -13.78 -3.92
N SER A 243 -9.43 -12.82 -4.39
CA SER A 243 -8.98 -11.65 -3.65
C SER A 243 -8.98 -10.46 -4.61
N GLY A 244 -8.74 -9.25 -4.14
CA GLY A 244 -8.64 -8.10 -5.03
C GLY A 244 -8.22 -6.83 -4.32
N LEU A 245 -8.12 -5.75 -5.10
CA LEU A 245 -7.83 -4.42 -4.61
C LEU A 245 -8.96 -3.49 -4.99
N SER A 246 -9.56 -2.84 -4.00
CA SER A 246 -10.46 -1.72 -4.24
C SER A 246 -9.69 -0.42 -4.46
N GLY A 247 -10.30 0.54 -5.15
CA GLY A 247 -9.70 1.88 -5.24
C GLY A 247 -9.53 2.57 -3.88
N TYR A 248 -10.28 2.20 -2.84
CA TYR A 248 -10.02 2.69 -1.48
C TYR A 248 -8.70 2.16 -0.91
N GLU A 249 -8.35 0.90 -1.20
CA GLU A 249 -7.08 0.34 -0.75
C GLU A 249 -5.92 0.99 -1.49
N VAL A 250 -6.05 1.22 -2.80
CA VAL A 250 -5.06 1.95 -3.59
C VAL A 250 -4.86 3.37 -3.05
N LYS A 251 -5.96 4.13 -2.88
CA LYS A 251 -5.91 5.50 -2.36
C LYS A 251 -5.35 5.57 -0.94
N SER A 252 -5.81 4.70 -0.03
CA SER A 252 -5.38 4.73 1.37
C SER A 252 -3.92 4.32 1.55
N HIS A 253 -3.45 3.33 0.78
CA HIS A 253 -2.05 2.92 0.81
C HIS A 253 -1.14 4.02 0.25
N PHE A 254 -1.53 4.60 -0.89
CA PHE A 254 -0.81 5.73 -1.49
C PHE A 254 -0.77 6.94 -0.55
N LEU A 255 -1.86 7.26 0.15
CA LEU A 255 -1.88 8.36 1.12
C LEU A 255 -1.03 8.12 2.38
N LYS A 256 -0.68 6.88 2.73
CA LYS A 256 0.22 6.63 3.86
C LYS A 256 1.64 7.09 3.56
N THR A 257 2.08 6.87 2.32
CA THR A 257 3.41 7.23 1.83
C THR A 257 3.43 8.60 1.17
N HIS A 258 2.25 9.11 0.75
CA HIS A 258 2.07 10.39 0.11
C HIS A 258 0.85 11.13 0.69
N PRO A 259 0.88 11.53 1.97
CA PRO A 259 -0.25 12.11 2.69
C PRO A 259 -0.82 13.39 2.09
N ASN A 260 -0.14 14.02 1.12
CA ASN A 260 -0.59 15.23 0.43
C ASN A 260 -0.86 15.03 -1.08
N ALA A 261 -0.63 13.84 -1.64
CA ALA A 261 -0.56 13.68 -3.11
C ALA A 261 -1.90 13.56 -3.84
N LEU A 262 -3.04 13.44 -3.14
CA LEU A 262 -4.36 13.25 -3.78
C LEU A 262 -5.41 14.32 -3.42
N PHE A 263 -4.99 15.44 -2.82
CA PHE A 263 -5.89 16.54 -2.39
C PHE A 263 -6.08 17.64 -3.45
N ASP A 264 -5.20 17.73 -4.45
CA ASP A 264 -5.35 18.66 -5.58
C ASP A 264 -6.40 18.12 -6.58
N ASN A 265 -7.64 18.61 -6.47
CA ASN A 265 -8.73 18.30 -7.41
C ASN A 265 -8.57 18.99 -8.78
N THR A 266 -7.36 19.43 -9.16
CA THR A 266 -7.08 19.87 -10.52
C THR A 266 -6.37 18.75 -11.30
N PRO A 267 -6.95 18.29 -12.43
CA PRO A 267 -6.31 17.26 -13.25
C PRO A 267 -4.97 17.76 -13.80
N GLY A 268 -3.86 17.12 -13.43
CA GLY A 268 -2.60 17.28 -14.15
C GLY A 268 -1.52 18.16 -13.52
N SER A 269 -1.47 18.31 -12.19
CA SER A 269 -0.31 18.90 -11.49
C SER A 269 0.34 17.87 -10.57
N GLY A 270 1.23 17.03 -11.12
CA GLY A 270 2.17 16.19 -10.36
C GLY A 270 3.28 17.00 -9.69
N THR A 271 2.97 18.24 -9.32
CA THR A 271 3.76 19.20 -8.57
C THR A 271 2.74 19.97 -7.73
N PRO A 272 2.86 20.01 -6.39
CA PRO A 272 1.86 20.65 -5.52
C PRO A 272 1.61 22.09 -5.97
N SER A 273 0.49 22.34 -6.67
CA SER A 273 0.24 23.64 -7.30
C SER A 273 -0.19 24.71 -6.30
N THR A 274 -0.52 24.26 -5.09
CA THR A 274 -0.57 25.04 -3.87
C THR A 274 -0.01 24.15 -2.77
N GLY A 275 0.89 24.66 -1.93
CA GLY A 275 1.30 23.93 -0.73
C GLY A 275 0.05 23.65 0.11
N GLU A 276 -0.52 22.46 0.01
CA GLU A 276 -1.71 22.09 0.76
C GLU A 276 -1.30 21.57 2.14
N VAL A 277 -2.13 21.94 3.10
CA VAL A 277 -1.95 21.72 4.53
C VAL A 277 -2.23 20.24 4.80
N PRO A 278 -1.31 19.47 5.43
CA PRO A 278 -1.60 18.17 6.03
C PRO A 278 -2.89 18.22 6.83
N VAL A 279 -3.58 17.09 6.99
CA VAL A 279 -4.81 16.98 7.80
C VAL A 279 -4.49 16.29 9.10
N LEU A 280 -4.95 16.84 10.22
CA LEU A 280 -4.68 16.32 11.56
C LEU A 280 -5.03 14.82 11.62
N PRO A 281 -4.12 13.93 12.06
CA PRO A 281 -4.41 12.51 12.20
C PRO A 281 -5.70 12.32 13.01
N SER A 282 -6.73 11.75 12.37
CA SER A 282 -8.02 11.49 13.02
C SER A 282 -8.25 9.99 13.06
N GLY A 283 -8.40 9.41 14.25
CA GLY A 283 -8.57 7.97 14.43
C GLY A 283 -8.40 7.53 15.88
N THR A 284 -8.44 6.23 16.12
CA THR A 284 -8.06 5.64 17.41
C THR A 284 -6.55 5.41 17.41
N PHE A 285 -5.83 6.14 18.26
CA PHE A 285 -4.42 5.87 18.52
C PHE A 285 -4.28 4.60 19.37
N ASP A 286 -3.21 3.82 19.15
CA ASP A 286 -2.95 2.61 19.95
C ASP A 286 -2.69 2.97 21.41
N THR A 287 -2.05 4.12 21.63
CA THR A 287 -1.79 4.68 22.95
C THR A 287 -2.20 6.15 23.00
N THR A 288 -2.97 6.52 24.02
CA THR A 288 -3.30 7.92 24.33
C THR A 288 -2.86 8.27 25.75
N ILE A 289 -2.00 9.28 25.87
CA ILE A 289 -1.62 9.92 27.13
C ILE A 289 -2.49 11.16 27.29
N SER A 290 -3.46 11.10 28.20
CA SER A 290 -4.47 12.16 28.39
C SER A 290 -3.99 13.40 29.17
N ASP A 291 -2.68 13.67 29.20
CA ASP A 291 -2.03 14.82 29.87
C ASP A 291 -0.63 15.04 29.25
N ASP A 292 0.23 15.82 29.91
CA ASP A 292 1.64 15.98 29.55
C ASP A 292 2.45 14.68 29.68
N PHE A 293 3.31 14.40 28.70
CA PHE A 293 4.30 13.33 28.77
C PHE A 293 5.57 13.81 29.46
N ASN A 294 5.76 13.39 30.71
CA ASN A 294 6.85 13.87 31.58
C ASN A 294 7.92 12.81 31.90
N ASP A 295 7.79 11.59 31.39
CA ASP A 295 8.68 10.47 31.72
C ASP A 295 9.46 10.02 30.48
N SER A 296 10.77 9.82 30.65
CA SER A 296 11.63 9.19 29.62
C SER A 296 11.38 7.69 29.42
N GLY A 297 10.55 7.06 30.25
CA GLY A 297 10.50 5.60 30.41
C GLY A 297 9.18 4.89 30.12
N ASP A 298 8.11 5.57 29.70
CA ASP A 298 6.75 4.96 29.66
C ASP A 298 6.16 4.77 28.25
N PHE A 299 6.80 5.26 27.19
CA PHE A 299 6.46 4.85 25.82
C PHE A 299 7.35 3.68 25.40
N LEU A 300 6.81 2.45 25.43
CA LEU A 300 7.47 1.24 24.96
C LEU A 300 7.41 1.16 23.42
N ALA A 301 8.01 2.12 22.74
CA ALA A 301 8.22 2.06 21.30
C ALA A 301 8.74 0.69 20.89
N THR A 302 8.07 0.05 19.94
CA THR A 302 8.47 -1.24 19.40
C THR A 302 9.37 -1.05 18.19
N ASN A 303 9.62 -2.08 17.39
CA ASN A 303 10.27 -1.92 16.08
C ASN A 303 9.23 -2.12 14.95
N GLY A 304 7.96 -1.87 15.25
CA GLY A 304 6.86 -1.89 14.31
C GLY A 304 6.04 -0.61 14.47
N ASP A 305 5.07 -0.42 13.58
CA ASP A 305 4.25 0.78 13.51
C ASP A 305 3.57 1.07 14.86
N ASP A 306 3.95 2.18 15.49
CA ASP A 306 3.36 2.63 16.74
C ASP A 306 2.51 3.89 16.54
N SER A 307 1.33 3.94 17.17
CA SER A 307 0.42 5.10 17.12
C SER A 307 0.22 5.72 18.50
N LEU A 308 0.63 6.98 18.66
CA LEU A 308 0.65 7.70 19.94
C LEU A 308 -0.04 9.06 19.85
N GLU A 309 -0.92 9.32 20.81
CA GLU A 309 -1.43 10.67 21.10
C GLU A 309 -1.02 11.11 22.49
N VAL A 310 -0.39 12.28 22.59
CA VAL A 310 -0.19 13.04 23.83
C VAL A 310 -1.13 14.23 23.78
N THR A 311 -2.14 14.30 24.65
CA THR A 311 -3.11 15.41 24.59
C THR A 311 -2.55 16.71 25.16
N GLY A 312 -1.49 16.65 25.97
CA GLY A 312 -0.77 17.79 26.54
C GLY A 312 0.61 18.04 25.89
N ASP A 313 1.56 18.53 26.68
CA ASP A 313 2.94 18.81 26.25
C ASP A 313 3.83 17.56 26.28
N LEU A 314 4.79 17.47 25.36
CA LEU A 314 5.89 16.50 25.38
C LEU A 314 7.09 17.08 26.14
N ASN A 315 7.20 16.79 27.44
CA ASN A 315 8.23 17.32 28.34
C ASN A 315 9.44 16.40 28.56
N ALA A 316 9.41 15.19 28.01
CA ALA A 316 10.50 14.23 28.08
C ALA A 316 10.80 13.63 26.71
N LYS A 317 12.05 13.24 26.48
CA LYS A 317 12.48 12.62 25.22
C LYS A 317 11.56 11.45 24.82
N LEU A 318 11.10 11.49 23.58
CA LEU A 318 10.36 10.41 22.92
C LEU A 318 11.20 9.84 21.77
N ASN A 319 11.31 8.52 21.69
CA ASN A 319 11.97 7.81 20.60
C ASN A 319 11.09 6.63 20.17
N LEU A 320 10.70 6.59 18.89
CA LEU A 320 9.77 5.59 18.33
C LEU A 320 10.47 4.40 17.64
N LYS A 321 11.79 4.49 17.45
CA LYS A 321 12.65 3.44 16.85
C LYS A 321 12.32 3.15 15.40
N ASN A 322 11.76 1.99 15.07
CA ASN A 322 11.56 1.55 13.69
C ASN A 322 10.07 1.30 13.47
N GLY A 323 9.58 1.51 12.26
CA GLY A 323 8.19 1.33 11.87
C GLY A 323 7.63 2.63 11.33
N ASN A 324 6.46 2.56 10.70
CA ASN A 324 5.75 3.74 10.23
C ASN A 324 4.90 4.28 11.37
N ASN A 325 5.43 5.25 12.12
CA ASN A 325 4.82 5.70 13.36
C ASN A 325 3.90 6.89 13.13
N THR A 326 2.92 7.06 14.01
CA THR A 326 2.06 8.26 14.02
C THR A 326 2.04 8.87 15.40
N VAL A 327 2.46 10.13 15.53
CA VAL A 327 2.49 10.87 16.79
C VAL A 327 1.68 12.16 16.67
N GLN A 328 0.76 12.36 17.61
CA GLN A 328 0.08 13.64 17.81
C GLN A 328 0.44 14.21 19.19
N ILE A 329 0.82 15.48 19.24
CA ILE A 329 1.10 16.25 20.45
C ILE A 329 0.12 17.42 20.49
N GLY A 330 -0.80 17.41 21.46
CA GLY A 330 -1.85 18.42 21.64
C GLY A 330 -1.33 19.77 22.14
N GLY A 331 -0.17 19.78 22.80
CA GLY A 331 0.52 20.96 23.28
C GLY A 331 1.86 21.19 22.60
N ASN A 332 2.86 21.62 23.37
CA ASN A 332 4.21 21.91 22.89
C ASN A 332 5.11 20.68 22.93
N GLN A 333 6.08 20.63 22.03
CA GLN A 333 7.19 19.70 22.09
C GLN A 333 8.38 20.35 22.82
N ASN A 334 8.52 20.06 24.11
CA ASN A 334 9.51 20.69 25.00
C ASN A 334 10.82 19.89 25.15
N ASP A 335 10.86 18.61 24.78
CA ASP A 335 12.07 17.78 24.76
C ASP A 335 12.13 16.93 23.48
N ALA A 336 13.30 16.33 23.20
CA ALA A 336 13.63 15.74 21.91
C ALA A 336 12.61 14.69 21.43
N LEU A 337 12.25 14.79 20.15
CA LEU A 337 11.46 13.79 19.42
C LEU A 337 12.33 13.13 18.35
N ASP A 338 12.22 11.83 18.19
CA ASP A 338 13.06 10.98 17.35
C ASP A 338 12.20 9.83 16.82
N THR A 339 11.75 9.89 15.58
CA THR A 339 10.78 8.90 15.05
C THR A 339 11.48 7.68 14.46
N GLY A 340 12.63 7.87 13.80
CA GLY A 340 13.68 6.85 13.66
C GLY A 340 13.79 6.29 12.25
N THR A 341 13.18 5.15 11.92
CA THR A 341 13.17 4.63 10.54
C THR A 341 11.77 4.19 10.14
N GLY A 342 11.38 4.44 8.90
CA GLY A 342 10.03 4.20 8.40
C GLY A 342 9.37 5.52 8.05
N ASN A 343 8.25 5.47 7.34
CA ASN A 343 7.50 6.68 6.98
C ASN A 343 6.65 7.15 8.16
N ASP A 344 7.12 8.16 8.86
CA ASP A 344 6.52 8.66 10.10
C ASP A 344 5.60 9.87 9.87
N ILE A 345 4.57 10.00 10.69
CA ILE A 345 3.66 11.15 10.71
C ILE A 345 3.71 11.79 12.10
N VAL A 346 4.13 13.05 12.16
CA VAL A 346 4.20 13.83 13.40
C VAL A 346 3.32 15.07 13.30
N TRP A 347 2.49 15.29 14.31
CA TRP A 347 1.68 16.49 14.42
C TRP A 347 1.85 17.16 15.78
N ILE A 348 2.22 18.44 15.77
CA ILE A 348 2.41 19.26 16.97
C ILE A 348 1.42 20.42 16.90
N LEU A 349 0.42 20.42 17.78
CA LEU A 349 -0.61 21.47 17.83
C LEU A 349 -0.11 22.76 18.49
N GLY A 350 0.95 22.68 19.30
CA GLY A 350 1.64 23.83 19.88
C GLY A 350 2.95 24.17 19.17
N ASN A 351 3.92 24.67 19.94
CA ASN A 351 5.26 25.00 19.46
C ASN A 351 6.22 23.81 19.53
N SER A 352 7.27 23.84 18.72
CA SER A 352 8.44 22.98 18.88
C SER A 352 9.56 23.76 19.57
N GLU A 353 9.93 23.33 20.78
CA GLU A 353 10.89 23.99 21.68
C GLU A 353 12.18 23.15 21.87
N ALA A 354 12.29 21.98 21.24
CA ALA A 354 13.46 21.11 21.29
C ALA A 354 13.78 20.46 19.92
N ALA A 355 14.76 19.54 19.89
CA ALA A 355 15.16 18.86 18.65
C ALA A 355 14.06 17.93 18.14
N ILE A 356 13.93 17.83 16.82
CA ILE A 356 13.13 16.81 16.13
C ILE A 356 14.04 16.13 15.11
N SER A 357 14.14 14.80 15.18
CA SER A 357 14.64 13.93 14.10
C SER A 357 13.46 13.13 13.56
N LEU A 358 13.27 13.15 12.24
CA LEU A 358 12.31 12.29 11.56
C LEU A 358 12.98 10.96 11.16
N GLY A 359 14.14 11.03 10.51
CA GLY A 359 15.01 9.89 10.34
C GLY A 359 15.05 9.40 8.90
N ALA A 360 15.00 8.08 8.70
CA ALA A 360 15.11 7.53 7.35
C ALA A 360 13.73 7.17 6.77
N GLU A 361 13.61 7.30 5.45
CA GLU A 361 12.39 7.13 4.65
C GLU A 361 11.53 8.42 4.62
N ASP A 362 10.35 8.38 3.99
CA ASP A 362 9.60 9.58 3.63
C ASP A 362 8.67 10.01 4.79
N ASP A 363 9.04 11.10 5.48
CA ASP A 363 8.38 11.55 6.70
C ASP A 363 7.49 12.79 6.51
N ASN A 364 6.48 12.94 7.38
CA ASN A 364 5.60 14.10 7.40
C ASN A 364 5.52 14.73 8.80
N LEU A 365 5.84 16.02 8.90
CA LEU A 365 5.78 16.78 10.14
C LEU A 365 4.93 18.04 9.97
N THR A 366 3.94 18.22 10.82
CA THR A 366 3.18 19.46 10.94
C THR A 366 3.37 20.10 12.30
N ILE A 367 3.70 21.38 12.31
CA ILE A 367 3.80 22.24 13.49
C ILE A 367 2.80 23.39 13.32
N GLU A 368 1.75 23.40 14.14
CA GLU A 368 0.73 24.46 14.13
C GLU A 368 1.26 25.77 14.73
N GLY A 369 2.20 25.69 15.68
CA GLY A 369 2.85 26.83 16.33
C GLY A 369 4.20 27.22 15.71
N ASP A 370 5.04 27.84 16.54
CA ASP A 370 6.39 28.28 16.18
C ASP A 370 7.43 27.14 16.32
N LEU A 371 8.48 27.16 15.49
CA LEU A 371 9.70 26.37 15.68
C LEU A 371 10.74 27.23 16.42
N ASN A 372 10.85 27.04 17.73
CA ASN A 372 11.65 27.82 18.67
C ASN A 372 12.88 27.10 19.24
N GLY A 373 12.96 25.78 19.03
CA GLY A 373 13.86 24.94 19.82
C GLY A 373 15.33 25.31 19.74
N THR A 374 16.12 24.84 20.70
CA THR A 374 17.58 25.17 20.78
C THR A 374 18.47 24.35 19.84
N LYS A 375 17.90 23.35 19.16
CA LYS A 375 18.58 22.42 18.24
C LYS A 375 17.79 22.37 16.92
N SER A 376 18.50 22.09 15.83
CA SER A 376 17.93 22.02 14.48
C SER A 376 16.86 20.94 14.38
N LEU A 377 15.82 21.21 13.59
CA LEU A 377 14.91 20.20 13.04
C LEU A 377 15.64 19.48 11.91
N LYS A 378 15.62 18.14 11.93
CA LYS A 378 16.27 17.30 10.92
C LYS A 378 15.29 16.29 10.35
N ALA A 379 15.08 16.34 9.04
CA ALA A 379 14.31 15.30 8.37
C ALA A 379 15.18 14.05 8.12
N GLU A 380 16.46 14.26 7.80
CA GLU A 380 17.52 13.26 7.60
C GLU A 380 17.54 12.62 6.22
N GLY A 381 16.69 11.66 5.86
CA GLY A 381 16.66 11.27 4.45
C GLY A 381 15.47 10.43 4.02
N GLY A 382 15.05 10.61 2.78
CA GLY A 382 13.70 10.35 2.31
C GLY A 382 13.20 11.60 1.58
N ASN A 383 12.02 11.54 0.97
CA ASN A 383 11.36 12.71 0.42
C ASN A 383 10.39 13.25 1.47
N ASP A 384 10.88 14.20 2.26
CA ASP A 384 10.20 14.64 3.47
C ASP A 384 9.27 15.83 3.22
N PHE A 385 8.15 15.87 3.95
CA PHE A 385 7.25 17.01 3.97
C PHE A 385 7.17 17.62 5.36
N ILE A 386 7.60 18.88 5.49
CA ILE A 386 7.53 19.62 6.74
C ILE A 386 6.67 20.86 6.55
N TYR A 387 5.65 21.05 7.40
CA TYR A 387 4.80 22.23 7.40
C TYR A 387 4.81 22.93 8.75
N ILE A 388 5.24 24.18 8.73
CA ILE A 388 5.32 25.05 9.92
C ILE A 388 4.39 26.24 9.70
N LYS A 389 3.30 26.29 10.47
CA LYS A 389 2.34 27.40 10.39
C LYS A 389 2.81 28.66 11.10
N GLY A 390 3.59 28.52 12.16
CA GLY A 390 4.19 29.64 12.88
C GLY A 390 5.52 30.08 12.30
N ASN A 391 6.28 30.81 13.11
CA ASN A 391 7.59 31.35 12.78
C ASN A 391 8.66 30.26 12.90
N VAL A 392 9.62 30.29 11.99
CA VAL A 392 10.82 29.45 12.04
C VAL A 392 11.96 30.24 12.68
N ASN A 393 12.18 30.03 13.98
CA ASN A 393 13.17 30.74 14.78
C ASN A 393 14.51 30.00 14.93
N ASN A 394 14.61 28.77 14.41
CA ASN A 394 15.85 27.99 14.38
C ASN A 394 16.03 27.26 13.03
N ALA A 395 17.18 26.63 12.85
CA ALA A 395 17.56 25.97 11.62
C ALA A 395 16.70 24.72 11.32
N VAL A 396 16.42 24.54 10.04
CA VAL A 396 15.74 23.37 9.45
C VAL A 396 16.69 22.74 8.43
N ASP A 397 16.92 21.44 8.56
CA ASP A 397 17.78 20.63 7.69
C ASP A 397 16.91 19.50 7.12
N MET A 398 16.58 19.58 5.83
CA MET A 398 15.71 18.61 5.16
C MET A 398 16.47 17.34 4.76
N GLY A 399 17.81 17.36 4.73
CA GLY A 399 18.59 16.14 4.59
C GLY A 399 18.73 15.65 3.15
N ALA A 400 18.28 14.44 2.83
CA ALA A 400 18.57 13.80 1.55
C ALA A 400 17.33 13.18 0.90
N GLY A 401 16.98 13.66 -0.28
CA GLY A 401 15.82 13.25 -1.07
C GLY A 401 15.22 14.50 -1.70
N ASN A 402 14.03 14.39 -2.28
CA ASN A 402 13.35 15.54 -2.88
C ASN A 402 12.34 16.08 -1.89
N ASP A 403 12.74 17.08 -1.13
CA ASP A 403 12.05 17.52 0.07
C ASP A 403 11.12 18.71 -0.18
N ALA A 404 10.12 18.85 0.69
CA ALA A 404 9.16 19.94 0.65
C ALA A 404 9.00 20.58 2.02
N LEU A 405 9.40 21.85 2.11
CA LEU A 405 9.24 22.66 3.33
C LEU A 405 8.21 23.75 3.09
N LYS A 406 7.12 23.77 3.86
CA LYS A 406 6.13 24.84 3.83
C LYS A 406 6.18 25.68 5.11
N ILE A 407 6.20 27.00 4.94
CA ILE A 407 6.24 27.96 6.06
C ILE A 407 5.21 29.07 5.82
N ASP A 408 4.29 29.24 6.78
CA ASP A 408 3.33 30.36 6.74
C ASP A 408 3.80 31.58 7.54
N GLY A 409 4.68 31.39 8.53
CA GLY A 409 5.22 32.47 9.37
C GLY A 409 6.54 33.07 8.90
N LEU A 410 7.25 33.76 9.79
CA LEU A 410 8.53 34.42 9.49
C LEU A 410 9.70 33.43 9.49
N ILE A 411 10.66 33.65 8.59
CA ILE A 411 11.90 32.85 8.51
C ILE A 411 13.04 33.59 9.20
N ASN A 412 13.28 33.24 10.47
CA ASN A 412 14.36 33.81 11.30
C ASN A 412 15.57 32.87 11.45
N GLY A 413 15.37 31.56 11.23
CA GLY A 413 16.41 30.53 11.16
C GLY A 413 16.96 30.30 9.75
N ASP A 414 17.99 29.46 9.66
CA ASP A 414 18.59 29.04 8.39
C ASP A 414 17.90 27.76 7.87
N LEU A 415 17.57 27.72 6.59
CA LEU A 415 16.88 26.60 5.95
C LEU A 415 17.83 25.94 4.97
N ASP A 416 18.03 24.63 5.10
CA ASP A 416 18.86 23.84 4.21
C ASP A 416 18.02 22.69 3.62
N GLY A 417 17.83 22.69 2.30
CA GLY A 417 17.13 21.60 1.61
C GLY A 417 17.98 20.34 1.46
N GLY A 418 19.31 20.47 1.59
CA GLY A 418 20.20 19.33 1.60
C GLY A 418 20.53 18.80 0.21
N SER A 419 20.17 17.55 -0.12
CA SER A 419 20.50 16.95 -1.41
C SER A 419 19.30 16.32 -2.10
N GLY A 420 18.97 16.83 -3.29
CA GLY A 420 17.94 16.32 -4.17
C GLY A 420 17.38 17.49 -4.99
N ASP A 421 16.11 17.40 -5.39
CA ASP A 421 15.36 18.52 -5.95
C ASP A 421 14.33 19.00 -4.90
N ASP A 422 14.66 20.07 -4.18
CA ASP A 422 13.96 20.52 -2.97
C ASP A 422 13.10 21.76 -3.23
N THR A 423 11.92 21.81 -2.61
CA THR A 423 10.94 22.89 -2.79
C THR A 423 10.57 23.57 -1.48
N LEU A 424 10.69 24.90 -1.44
CA LEU A 424 10.28 25.75 -0.34
C LEU A 424 8.97 26.49 -0.69
N TYR A 425 7.91 26.27 0.08
CA TYR A 425 6.65 26.99 -0.04
C TYR A 425 6.57 28.09 1.02
N VAL A 426 6.32 29.33 0.59
CA VAL A 426 6.19 30.47 1.49
C VAL A 426 4.88 31.20 1.29
N ASN A 427 4.29 31.67 2.39
CA ASN A 427 3.11 32.54 2.33
C ASN A 427 3.47 34.01 2.04
N LEU A 428 4.23 34.25 0.97
CA LEU A 428 4.70 35.56 0.53
C LEU A 428 4.52 35.67 -0.98
N THR A 429 4.46 36.90 -1.49
CA THR A 429 4.70 37.19 -2.91
C THR A 429 6.20 37.22 -3.21
N GLU A 430 6.58 37.04 -4.49
CA GLU A 430 7.98 37.14 -4.91
C GLU A 430 8.63 38.48 -4.52
N GLN A 431 7.90 39.58 -4.59
CA GLN A 431 8.42 40.90 -4.20
C GLN A 431 8.67 40.99 -2.69
N GLU A 432 7.76 40.49 -1.86
CA GLU A 432 7.94 40.46 -0.40
C GLU A 432 9.13 39.59 0.01
N TRP A 433 9.35 38.49 -0.71
CA TRP A 433 10.52 37.64 -0.55
C TRP A 433 11.84 38.35 -0.85
N LEU A 434 11.90 39.11 -1.95
CA LEU A 434 13.10 39.87 -2.31
C LEU A 434 13.41 40.98 -1.29
N ASP A 435 12.36 41.59 -0.72
CA ASP A 435 12.49 42.67 0.28
C ASP A 435 12.78 42.15 1.70
N SER A 436 12.48 40.87 1.99
CA SER A 436 12.66 40.29 3.34
C SER A 436 14.10 39.95 3.68
N GLY A 437 14.93 39.67 2.67
CA GLY A 437 16.28 39.15 2.85
C GLY A 437 16.35 37.66 3.21
N TYR A 438 15.24 36.92 3.12
CA TYR A 438 15.21 35.48 3.44
C TYR A 438 16.10 34.65 2.53
N ALA A 439 16.33 35.07 1.29
CA ALA A 439 17.21 34.38 0.35
C ALA A 439 18.63 34.10 0.91
N SER A 440 19.16 34.94 1.82
CA SER A 440 20.49 34.69 2.42
C SER A 440 20.51 33.57 3.45
N ARG A 441 19.33 33.09 3.85
CA ARG A 441 19.13 32.04 4.87
C ARG A 441 18.74 30.71 4.28
N VAL A 442 18.50 30.65 2.97
CA VAL A 442 18.03 29.46 2.27
C VAL A 442 19.16 28.91 1.42
N THR A 443 19.48 27.63 1.62
CA THR A 443 20.51 26.91 0.86
C THR A 443 19.95 25.58 0.37
N ASN A 444 20.46 25.12 -0.78
CA ASN A 444 20.12 23.83 -1.36
C ASN A 444 18.60 23.59 -1.53
N PHE A 445 17.87 24.65 -1.89
CA PHE A 445 16.53 24.52 -2.44
C PHE A 445 16.61 24.92 -3.90
N GLU A 446 16.01 24.13 -4.79
CA GLU A 446 15.98 24.41 -6.24
C GLU A 446 14.86 25.37 -6.57
N VAL A 447 13.74 25.29 -5.84
CA VAL A 447 12.51 26.05 -6.13
C VAL A 447 11.95 26.69 -4.87
N VAL A 448 11.56 27.96 -4.98
CA VAL A 448 10.66 28.64 -4.03
C VAL A 448 9.31 28.88 -4.69
N GLN A 449 8.24 28.42 -4.05
CA GLN A 449 6.86 28.64 -4.48
C GLN A 449 6.16 29.66 -3.56
N PHE A 450 5.54 30.65 -4.19
CA PHE A 450 4.88 31.77 -3.53
C PHE A 450 3.36 31.53 -3.36
N ASN A 451 2.72 32.38 -2.57
CA ASN A 451 1.29 32.23 -2.23
C ASN A 451 0.32 32.39 -3.40
N ASP A 452 0.77 32.98 -4.51
CA ASP A 452 0.02 33.12 -5.75
C ASP A 452 0.32 32.00 -6.77
N GLY A 453 1.12 31.01 -6.38
CA GLY A 453 1.53 29.89 -7.20
C GLY A 453 2.69 30.20 -8.16
N SER A 454 3.26 31.40 -8.12
CA SER A 454 4.47 31.70 -8.88
C SER A 454 5.70 31.00 -8.30
N LEU A 455 6.69 30.75 -9.16
CA LEU A 455 7.90 29.99 -8.83
C LEU A 455 9.16 30.82 -9.08
N LEU A 456 10.13 30.72 -8.18
CA LEU A 456 11.50 31.22 -8.33
C LEU A 456 12.46 30.03 -8.28
N ASN A 457 13.22 29.82 -9.34
CA ASN A 457 14.33 28.86 -9.33
C ASN A 457 15.58 29.54 -8.74
N LEU A 458 16.26 28.87 -7.81
CA LEU A 458 17.41 29.42 -7.06
C LEU A 458 18.78 29.10 -7.69
#